data_AF-A0A438KJ01-F1
#
_entry.id   AF-A0A438KJ01-F1
#
_cell.length_a   1.000
_cell.length_b   1.000
_cell.length_c   1.000
_cell.angle_alpha   90.00
_cell.angle_beta   90.00
_cell.angle_gamma   90.00
#
_symmetry.space_group_name_H-M   'P 1'
#
loop_
_entity.id
_entity.type
_entity.pdbx_description
1 polymer ?
#
loop_
_entity_poly.entity_id
_entity_poly.type
_entity_poly.pdbx_seq_one_letter_code
_entity_poly.pdbx_strand_id
1 'polypeptide(L)'
;MTVSEARNMDRDVVESGLTFAGFAVFNCPIRADSATVLSELKGSSHDLAMITGDQALTACHVAGQVHIISKPTLILGPARNSEGYEWISPDETEIIRYSAKEVEALSETHDLCIGGDCFEMLQQTSAVLQVIPFVKVFARVAPEQKELILTTFKTVGRMTLMCGDGTNDVGALKQAHVGVALLNAMPPTQTGGSSSEASKDETSKSVKSKKPKPATETTKALSLNGEGPSKGRSASKSESTSHSAANRHLTAAEMQRQKLKKLMDELNEEGDGRAVPIVKLGDASMASPFTAKHASVAPTTDIIRQGRSTLVTTLQMFKILGLNCLATAYVLSVMYLDGVKLGDVQATISGVFTAAFFLFISHARPLPTLSAARPHPHVFCSYVLLSLLGQFALHLFFLISSVKEAEKYMPDECIEPDSDFHPNLVNTVSYMVNMMIQVATFAVNYMGHPFNQSIPENKPFFYALFGAVGFFTVITSDLFRDLNDWLKLVPMPVGLRNKLLIWAFLMFLGCYSWERLLRWVFPGRIPAWKKRQRMAAANLEKKLL
;
A
#
# COMPACT_ATOMS: atom_id res chain seq x y z
N MET A 1 -52.18 -27.18 -35.48
CA MET A 1 -51.69 -28.56 -35.33
C MET A 1 -51.64 -28.89 -33.85
N THR A 2 -52.18 -30.02 -33.44
CA THR A 2 -52.14 -30.47 -32.04
C THR A 2 -50.75 -31.04 -31.71
N VAL A 3 -50.34 -31.02 -30.44
CA VAL A 3 -49.01 -31.50 -30.01
C VAL A 3 -48.79 -32.98 -30.37
N SER A 4 -49.88 -33.77 -30.43
CA SER A 4 -49.85 -35.18 -30.82
C SER A 4 -49.58 -35.37 -32.31
N GLU A 5 -50.10 -34.50 -33.18
CA GLU A 5 -49.89 -34.57 -34.63
C GLU A 5 -48.47 -34.14 -35.00
N ALA A 6 -47.93 -33.11 -34.33
CA ALA A 6 -46.55 -32.65 -34.55
C ALA A 6 -45.49 -33.69 -34.16
N ARG A 7 -45.77 -34.53 -33.16
CA ARG A 7 -44.86 -35.61 -32.72
C ARG A 7 -44.78 -36.79 -33.70
N ASN A 8 -45.78 -36.95 -34.57
CA ASN A 8 -45.83 -38.05 -35.53
C ASN A 8 -45.28 -37.65 -36.92
N MET A 9 -44.78 -36.42 -37.07
CA MET A 9 -44.18 -35.96 -38.31
C MET A 9 -42.71 -36.34 -38.41
N ASP A 10 -42.27 -36.65 -39.62
CA ASP A 10 -40.85 -36.82 -39.91
C ASP A 10 -40.11 -35.47 -39.79
N ARG A 11 -38.93 -35.53 -39.19
CA ARG A 11 -38.08 -34.36 -38.89
C ARG A 11 -37.79 -33.51 -40.12
N ASP A 12 -37.58 -34.16 -41.27
CA ASP A 12 -37.27 -33.49 -42.54
C ASP A 12 -38.41 -32.60 -43.03
N VAL A 13 -39.66 -32.95 -42.70
CA VAL A 13 -40.84 -32.14 -43.04
C VAL A 13 -40.89 -30.90 -42.15
N VAL A 14 -40.55 -31.04 -40.87
CA VAL A 14 -40.59 -29.95 -39.87
C VAL A 14 -39.43 -28.96 -40.06
N GLU A 15 -38.25 -29.42 -40.48
CA GLU A 15 -37.06 -28.57 -40.71
C GLU A 15 -37.02 -27.93 -42.11
N SER A 16 -38.06 -28.13 -42.95
CA SER A 16 -38.15 -27.58 -44.30
C SER A 16 -39.01 -26.32 -44.40
N GLY A 17 -38.67 -25.40 -45.32
CA GLY A 17 -39.49 -24.22 -45.61
C GLY A 17 -39.64 -23.22 -44.45
N LEU A 18 -38.73 -23.25 -43.47
CA LEU A 18 -38.78 -22.37 -42.31
C LEU A 18 -38.66 -20.89 -42.70
N THR A 19 -39.41 -20.03 -42.01
CA THR A 19 -39.29 -18.58 -42.14
C THR A 19 -38.24 -18.06 -41.18
N PHE A 20 -37.22 -17.37 -41.69
CA PHE A 20 -36.18 -16.77 -40.87
C PHE A 20 -36.78 -15.70 -39.95
N ALA A 21 -36.66 -15.90 -38.63
CA ALA A 21 -37.21 -14.98 -37.63
C ALA A 21 -36.20 -13.90 -37.18
N GLY A 22 -34.90 -14.22 -37.16
CA GLY A 22 -33.86 -13.31 -36.68
C GLY A 22 -32.73 -14.02 -35.92
N PHE A 23 -31.78 -13.22 -35.42
CA PHE A 23 -30.67 -13.69 -34.58
C PHE A 23 -30.89 -13.33 -33.10
N ALA A 24 -30.44 -14.20 -32.20
CA ALA A 24 -30.30 -13.91 -30.78
C ALA A 24 -28.81 -13.84 -30.42
N VAL A 25 -28.36 -12.67 -29.96
CA VAL A 25 -26.95 -12.43 -29.60
C VAL A 25 -26.83 -12.32 -28.10
N PHE A 26 -25.96 -13.14 -27.52
CA PHE A 26 -25.66 -13.14 -26.08
C PHE A 26 -24.24 -12.66 -25.86
N ASN A 27 -24.06 -11.75 -24.89
CA ASN A 27 -22.75 -11.30 -24.46
C ASN A 27 -22.68 -11.25 -22.92
N CYS A 28 -21.46 -11.40 -22.39
CA CYS A 28 -21.19 -11.16 -20.98
C CYS A 28 -20.98 -9.65 -20.77
N PRO A 29 -21.83 -8.95 -20.01
CA PRO A 29 -21.70 -7.52 -19.82
C PRO A 29 -20.44 -7.18 -19.01
N ILE A 30 -19.80 -6.07 -19.38
CA ILE A 30 -18.67 -5.52 -18.63
C ILE A 30 -19.20 -4.81 -17.38
N ARG A 31 -18.47 -4.91 -16.28
CA ARG A 31 -18.79 -4.19 -15.05
C ARG A 31 -18.68 -2.67 -15.28
N ALA A 32 -19.66 -1.92 -14.78
CA ALA A 32 -19.81 -0.49 -15.08
C ALA A 32 -18.63 0.38 -14.59
N ASP A 33 -17.93 -0.05 -13.54
CA ASP A 33 -16.79 0.65 -12.95
C ASP A 33 -15.46 0.37 -13.68
N SER A 34 -15.33 -0.77 -14.37
CA SER A 34 -14.06 -1.24 -14.93
C SER A 34 -13.40 -0.24 -15.89
N ALA A 35 -14.15 0.31 -16.84
CA ALA A 35 -13.60 1.23 -17.83
C ALA A 35 -13.05 2.52 -17.20
N THR A 36 -13.76 3.07 -16.21
CA THR A 36 -13.37 4.29 -15.48
C THR A 36 -12.10 4.04 -14.66
N VAL A 37 -12.06 2.94 -13.92
CA VAL A 37 -10.91 2.56 -13.07
C VAL A 37 -9.66 2.31 -13.90
N LEU A 38 -9.79 1.56 -15.00
CA LEU A 38 -8.66 1.27 -15.90
C LEU A 38 -8.18 2.53 -16.63
N SER A 39 -9.08 3.43 -17.02
CA SER A 39 -8.72 4.73 -17.59
C SER A 39 -7.91 5.57 -16.59
N GLU A 40 -8.29 5.62 -15.30
CA GLU A 40 -7.52 6.32 -14.27
C GLU A 40 -6.12 5.71 -14.08
N LEU A 41 -6.02 4.38 -14.02
CA LEU A 41 -4.72 3.69 -13.90
C LEU A 41 -3.79 4.03 -15.07
N LYS A 42 -4.34 4.06 -16.29
CA LYS A 42 -3.63 4.45 -17.51
C LYS A 42 -3.18 5.91 -17.46
N GLY A 43 -4.06 6.82 -17.05
CA GLY A 43 -3.74 8.24 -16.84
C GLY A 43 -2.67 8.48 -15.76
N SER A 44 -2.56 7.56 -14.80
CA SER A 44 -1.52 7.55 -13.77
C SER A 44 -0.20 6.89 -14.21
N SER A 45 0.01 6.68 -15.52
CA SER A 45 1.21 6.07 -16.09
C SER A 45 1.44 4.61 -15.65
N HIS A 46 0.38 3.81 -15.50
CA HIS A 46 0.50 2.35 -15.34
C HIS A 46 0.29 1.62 -16.66
N ASP A 47 1.08 0.58 -16.88
CA ASP A 47 0.91 -0.32 -18.02
C ASP A 47 -0.15 -1.36 -17.69
N LEU A 48 -1.26 -1.34 -18.43
CA LEU A 48 -2.31 -2.34 -18.32
C LEU A 48 -2.06 -3.49 -19.28
N ALA A 49 -2.32 -4.71 -18.82
CA ALA A 49 -2.34 -5.92 -19.64
C ALA A 49 -3.52 -6.82 -19.21
N MET A 50 -4.14 -7.49 -20.17
CA MET A 50 -5.21 -8.47 -19.93
C MET A 50 -4.63 -9.88 -20.07
N ILE A 51 -4.96 -10.76 -19.13
CA ILE A 51 -4.56 -12.18 -19.16
C ILE A 51 -5.82 -13.01 -18.95
N THR A 52 -6.31 -13.68 -20.00
CA THR A 52 -7.60 -14.39 -19.99
C THR A 52 -7.52 -15.79 -20.59
N GLY A 53 -8.43 -16.68 -20.15
CA GLY A 53 -8.66 -17.98 -20.77
C GLY A 53 -9.57 -17.92 -22.00
N ASP A 54 -10.17 -16.77 -22.29
CA ASP A 54 -11.10 -16.59 -23.41
C ASP A 54 -10.38 -16.48 -24.76
N GLN A 55 -11.13 -16.69 -25.84
CA GLN A 55 -10.61 -16.59 -27.21
C GLN A 55 -10.15 -15.16 -27.56
N ALA A 56 -9.12 -15.06 -28.41
CA ALA A 56 -8.43 -13.80 -28.73
C ALA A 56 -9.34 -12.68 -29.24
N LEU A 57 -10.31 -12.97 -30.12
CA LEU A 57 -11.22 -11.95 -30.65
C LEU A 57 -12.09 -11.33 -29.55
N THR A 58 -12.65 -12.16 -28.66
CA THR A 58 -13.44 -11.70 -27.51
C THR A 58 -12.57 -10.89 -26.54
N ALA A 59 -11.36 -11.38 -26.24
CA ALA A 59 -10.42 -10.70 -25.36
C ALA A 59 -10.02 -9.32 -25.91
N CYS A 60 -9.70 -9.22 -27.20
CA CYS A 60 -9.36 -7.95 -27.84
C CYS A 60 -10.55 -6.99 -27.86
N HIS A 61 -11.75 -7.48 -28.14
CA HIS A 61 -12.97 -6.67 -28.11
C HIS A 61 -13.23 -6.07 -26.72
N VAL A 62 -13.18 -6.89 -25.67
CA VAL A 62 -13.36 -6.43 -24.28
C VAL A 62 -12.24 -5.47 -23.88
N ALA A 63 -10.98 -5.80 -24.20
CA ALA A 63 -9.83 -4.95 -23.90
C ALA A 63 -9.90 -3.58 -24.59
N GLY A 64 -10.51 -3.48 -25.77
CA GLY A 64 -10.83 -2.23 -26.44
C GLY A 64 -11.88 -1.41 -25.70
N GLN A 65 -12.97 -2.05 -25.26
CA GLN A 65 -14.04 -1.39 -24.50
C GLN A 65 -13.57 -0.83 -23.14
N VAL A 66 -12.60 -1.48 -22.49
CA VAL A 66 -12.06 -1.04 -21.19
C VAL A 66 -10.75 -0.23 -21.28
N HIS A 67 -10.39 0.25 -22.48
CA HIS A 67 -9.21 1.09 -22.72
C HIS A 67 -7.83 0.47 -22.38
N ILE A 68 -7.74 -0.86 -22.30
CA ILE A 68 -6.45 -1.56 -22.23
C ILE A 68 -5.75 -1.40 -23.59
N ILE A 69 -6.49 -1.63 -24.67
CA ILE A 69 -6.07 -1.36 -26.04
C ILE A 69 -6.43 0.10 -26.38
N SER A 70 -5.53 0.78 -27.08
CA SER A 70 -5.77 2.11 -27.66
C SER A 70 -5.23 2.28 -29.07
N LYS A 71 -4.45 1.32 -29.56
CA LYS A 71 -3.93 1.28 -30.94
C LYS A 71 -4.62 0.15 -31.71
N PRO A 72 -4.50 0.11 -33.04
CA PRO A 72 -4.94 -1.04 -33.82
C PRO A 72 -4.28 -2.32 -33.29
N THR A 73 -5.05 -3.41 -33.22
CA THR A 73 -4.63 -4.64 -32.55
C THR A 73 -4.14 -5.65 -33.56
N LEU A 74 -3.07 -6.37 -33.22
CA LEU A 74 -2.56 -7.50 -33.99
C LEU A 74 -2.50 -8.76 -33.14
N ILE A 75 -2.97 -9.88 -33.68
CA ILE A 75 -3.03 -11.18 -33.01
C ILE A 75 -1.96 -12.08 -33.64
N LEU A 76 -1.07 -12.64 -32.82
CA LEU A 76 -0.09 -13.62 -33.27
C LEU A 76 -0.77 -14.96 -33.50
N GLY A 77 -0.55 -15.56 -34.67
CA GLY A 77 -1.01 -16.90 -35.00
C GLY A 77 -0.08 -17.62 -35.97
N PRO A 78 -0.29 -18.93 -36.19
CA PRO A 78 0.43 -19.67 -37.21
C PRO A 78 0.10 -19.11 -38.61
N ALA A 79 1.11 -19.01 -39.46
CA ALA A 79 0.92 -18.52 -40.82
C ALA A 79 0.04 -19.49 -41.63
N ARG A 80 -0.93 -18.96 -42.39
CA ARG A 80 -1.89 -19.80 -43.15
C ARG A 80 -1.23 -20.57 -44.30
N ASN A 81 -0.24 -19.95 -44.95
CA ASN A 81 0.33 -20.40 -46.23
C ASN A 81 1.86 -20.59 -46.21
N SER A 82 2.53 -20.41 -45.06
CA SER A 82 3.98 -20.54 -44.94
C SER A 82 4.40 -21.19 -43.62
N GLU A 83 5.60 -21.76 -43.55
CA GLU A 83 6.17 -22.12 -42.24
C GLU A 83 6.53 -20.84 -41.47
N GLY A 84 5.98 -20.71 -40.26
CA GLY A 84 6.22 -19.60 -39.37
C GLY A 84 4.96 -19.04 -38.70
N TYR A 85 5.10 -17.84 -38.15
CA TYR A 85 4.05 -17.13 -37.45
C TYR A 85 3.82 -15.76 -38.09
N GLU A 86 2.59 -15.27 -38.01
CA GLU A 86 2.15 -13.99 -38.59
C GLU A 86 1.30 -13.23 -37.57
N TRP A 87 1.42 -11.92 -37.59
CA TRP A 87 0.56 -10.97 -36.90
C TRP A 87 -0.61 -10.64 -37.82
N ILE A 88 -1.84 -10.93 -37.37
CA ILE A 88 -3.05 -10.76 -38.16
C ILE A 88 -4.00 -9.82 -37.42
N SER A 89 -4.56 -8.82 -38.10
CA SER A 89 -5.57 -7.94 -37.53
C SER A 89 -6.90 -8.69 -37.33
N PRO A 90 -7.77 -8.30 -36.36
CA PRO A 90 -9.05 -8.97 -36.10
C PRO A 90 -10.00 -9.04 -37.30
N ASP A 91 -9.87 -8.12 -38.25
CA ASP A 91 -10.61 -8.03 -39.52
C ASP A 91 -9.86 -8.69 -40.70
N GLU A 92 -8.70 -9.31 -40.44
CA GLU A 92 -7.84 -9.99 -41.41
C GLU A 92 -7.35 -9.13 -42.58
N THR A 93 -7.36 -7.80 -42.43
CA THR A 93 -6.93 -6.85 -43.47
C THR A 93 -5.43 -6.61 -43.46
N GLU A 94 -4.80 -6.66 -42.29
CA GLU A 94 -3.36 -6.44 -42.12
C GLU A 94 -2.69 -7.73 -41.64
N ILE A 95 -1.66 -8.16 -42.39
CA ILE A 95 -0.89 -9.37 -42.11
C ILE A 95 0.59 -9.03 -42.18
N ILE A 96 1.30 -9.21 -41.07
CA ILE A 96 2.73 -8.90 -40.92
C ILE A 96 3.47 -10.15 -40.47
N ARG A 97 4.59 -10.48 -41.10
CA ARG A 97 5.40 -11.65 -40.71
C ARG A 97 6.02 -11.46 -39.32
N TYR A 98 6.02 -12.51 -38.50
CA TYR A 98 6.60 -12.44 -37.15
C TYR A 98 8.14 -12.39 -37.20
N SER A 99 8.70 -11.42 -36.46
CA SER A 99 10.13 -11.32 -36.18
C SER A 99 10.34 -10.80 -34.76
N ALA A 100 11.06 -11.54 -33.91
CA ALA A 100 11.29 -11.18 -32.50
C ALA A 100 11.95 -9.80 -32.32
N LYS A 101 12.79 -9.37 -33.28
CA LYS A 101 13.50 -8.08 -33.25
C LYS A 101 12.58 -6.90 -33.56
N GLU A 102 11.53 -7.11 -34.35
CA GLU A 102 10.63 -6.06 -34.82
C GLU A 102 9.47 -5.81 -33.86
N VAL A 103 9.26 -6.70 -32.88
CA VAL A 103 8.17 -6.57 -31.88
C VAL A 103 8.24 -5.25 -31.11
N GLU A 104 9.44 -4.76 -30.76
CA GLU A 104 9.58 -3.46 -30.08
C GLU A 104 9.02 -2.33 -30.95
N ALA A 105 9.42 -2.26 -32.23
CA ALA A 105 8.96 -1.24 -33.16
C ALA A 105 7.46 -1.38 -33.46
N LEU A 106 6.97 -2.61 -33.62
CA LEU A 106 5.56 -2.89 -33.87
C LEU A 106 4.67 -2.46 -32.69
N SER A 107 5.14 -2.61 -31.45
CA SER A 107 4.41 -2.17 -30.26
C SER A 107 4.25 -0.64 -30.14
N GLU A 108 5.05 0.14 -30.89
CA GLU A 108 4.93 1.59 -30.94
C GLU A 108 3.75 2.02 -31.82
N THR A 109 3.39 1.24 -32.84
CA THR A 109 2.27 1.54 -33.75
C THR A 109 1.00 0.73 -33.43
N HIS A 110 1.15 -0.49 -32.89
CA HIS A 110 0.07 -1.45 -32.65
C HIS A 110 0.05 -1.97 -31.21
N ASP A 111 -1.11 -2.41 -30.74
CA ASP A 111 -1.24 -3.18 -29.51
C ASP A 111 -1.25 -4.68 -29.85
N LEU A 112 -0.42 -5.46 -29.16
CA LEU A 112 -0.19 -6.86 -29.51
C LEU A 112 -1.00 -7.81 -28.64
N CYS A 113 -1.53 -8.86 -29.25
CA CYS A 113 -2.23 -9.97 -28.62
C CYS A 113 -1.55 -11.31 -28.94
N ILE A 114 -1.34 -12.15 -27.92
CA ILE A 114 -0.75 -13.48 -28.09
C ILE A 114 -1.67 -14.56 -27.50
N GLY A 115 -1.88 -15.63 -28.27
CA GLY A 115 -2.60 -16.84 -27.84
C GLY A 115 -1.72 -17.80 -27.04
N GLY A 116 -2.35 -18.64 -26.21
CA GLY A 116 -1.66 -19.69 -25.44
C GLY A 116 -0.89 -20.71 -26.29
N ASP A 117 -1.29 -20.91 -27.55
CA ASP A 117 -0.63 -21.77 -28.54
C ASP A 117 0.76 -21.25 -28.96
N CYS A 118 0.93 -19.93 -29.03
CA CYS A 118 2.19 -19.31 -29.44
C CYS A 118 3.28 -19.36 -28.35
N PHE A 119 2.93 -19.69 -27.09
CA PHE A 119 3.88 -19.72 -25.98
C PHE A 119 4.96 -20.77 -26.16
N GLU A 120 4.61 -21.94 -26.68
CA GLU A 120 5.57 -23.02 -26.91
C GLU A 120 6.64 -22.58 -27.92
N MET A 121 6.23 -21.93 -29.01
CA MET A 121 7.17 -21.34 -29.97
C MET A 121 8.07 -20.29 -29.34
N LEU A 122 7.52 -19.39 -28.51
CA LEU A 122 8.30 -18.35 -27.85
C LEU A 122 9.34 -18.95 -26.89
N GLN A 123 9.01 -20.04 -26.20
CA GLN A 123 9.91 -20.78 -25.33
C GLN A 123 11.02 -21.48 -26.13
N GLN A 124 10.67 -22.20 -27.20
CA GLN A 124 11.64 -22.88 -28.07
C GLN A 124 12.62 -21.89 -28.70
N THR A 125 12.14 -20.71 -29.11
CA THR A 125 12.96 -19.66 -29.73
C THR A 125 13.66 -18.77 -28.69
N SER A 126 13.47 -19.01 -27.39
CA SER A 126 13.97 -18.16 -26.29
C SER A 126 13.58 -16.67 -26.42
N ALA A 127 12.49 -16.37 -27.15
CA ALA A 127 12.02 -15.03 -27.44
C ALA A 127 11.08 -14.46 -26.35
N VAL A 128 10.75 -15.26 -25.33
CA VAL A 128 9.85 -14.90 -24.20
C VAL A 128 10.19 -13.52 -23.60
N LEU A 129 11.46 -13.28 -23.28
CA LEU A 129 11.91 -12.01 -22.68
C LEU A 129 11.88 -10.83 -23.65
N GLN A 130 11.94 -11.10 -24.96
CA GLN A 130 11.93 -10.07 -26.00
C GLN A 130 10.50 -9.67 -26.37
N VAL A 131 9.56 -10.62 -26.37
CA VAL A 131 8.20 -10.40 -26.88
C VAL A 131 7.20 -10.05 -25.78
N ILE A 132 7.07 -10.88 -24.74
CA ILE A 132 6.03 -10.76 -23.70
C ILE A 132 5.93 -9.35 -23.10
N PRO A 133 7.04 -8.63 -22.80
CA PRO A 133 6.94 -7.30 -22.21
C PRO A 133 6.17 -6.27 -23.05
N PHE A 134 6.09 -6.45 -24.37
CA PHE A 134 5.42 -5.52 -25.28
C PHE A 134 3.95 -5.88 -25.54
N VAL A 135 3.49 -7.05 -25.08
CA VAL A 135 2.15 -7.56 -25.34
C VAL A 135 1.14 -6.98 -24.34
N LYS A 136 -0.05 -6.62 -24.83
CA LYS A 136 -1.14 -6.05 -24.04
C LYS A 136 -2.21 -7.06 -23.70
N VAL A 137 -2.48 -8.03 -24.57
CA VAL A 137 -3.51 -9.04 -24.36
C VAL A 137 -2.92 -10.44 -24.50
N PHE A 138 -3.17 -11.28 -23.51
CA PHE A 138 -2.85 -12.69 -23.53
C PHE A 138 -4.17 -13.46 -23.47
N ALA A 139 -4.46 -14.20 -24.53
CA ALA A 139 -5.73 -14.88 -24.72
C ALA A 139 -5.54 -16.40 -24.74
N ARG A 140 -6.59 -17.13 -24.35
CA ARG A 140 -6.61 -18.59 -24.31
C ARG A 140 -5.43 -19.19 -23.54
N VAL A 141 -4.99 -18.52 -22.47
CA VAL A 141 -3.80 -18.94 -21.71
C VAL A 141 -4.15 -19.92 -20.59
N ALA A 142 -3.31 -20.94 -20.43
CA ALA A 142 -3.38 -21.89 -19.32
C ALA A 142 -2.87 -21.25 -18.00
N PRO A 143 -3.28 -21.76 -16.82
CA PRO A 143 -2.84 -21.23 -15.53
C PRO A 143 -1.31 -21.11 -15.38
N GLU A 144 -0.56 -22.12 -15.85
CA GLU A 144 0.91 -22.13 -15.81
C GLU A 144 1.51 -21.03 -16.69
N GLN A 145 0.85 -20.71 -17.81
CA GLN A 145 1.27 -19.62 -18.69
C GLN A 145 1.03 -18.25 -18.04
N LYS A 146 -0.03 -18.09 -17.22
CA LYS A 146 -0.24 -16.85 -16.45
C LYS A 146 0.91 -16.60 -15.47
N GLU A 147 1.39 -17.64 -14.79
CA GLU A 147 2.56 -17.57 -13.91
C GLU A 147 3.83 -17.17 -14.67
N LEU A 148 4.04 -17.76 -15.85
CA LEU A 148 5.17 -17.45 -16.71
C LEU A 148 5.16 -15.99 -17.17
N ILE A 149 4.00 -15.46 -17.59
CA ILE A 149 3.84 -14.06 -18.00
C ILE A 149 4.28 -13.13 -16.87
N LEU A 150 3.76 -13.34 -15.65
CA LEU A 150 4.12 -12.49 -14.51
C LEU A 150 5.59 -12.63 -14.11
N THR A 151 6.13 -13.84 -14.13
CA THR A 151 7.56 -14.07 -13.87
C THR A 151 8.42 -13.35 -14.90
N THR A 152 8.02 -13.36 -16.16
CA THR A 152 8.72 -12.66 -17.25
C THR A 152 8.73 -11.15 -17.02
N PHE A 153 7.59 -10.55 -16.66
CA PHE A 153 7.51 -9.13 -16.30
C PHE A 153 8.43 -8.77 -15.11
N LYS A 154 8.51 -9.65 -14.10
CA LYS A 154 9.42 -9.47 -12.94
C LYS A 154 10.88 -9.54 -13.37
N THR A 155 11.25 -10.51 -14.20
CA THR A 155 12.62 -10.71 -14.70
C THR A 155 13.12 -9.49 -15.48
N VAL A 156 12.27 -8.85 -16.28
CA VAL A 156 12.62 -7.59 -16.99
C VAL A 156 12.61 -6.36 -16.08
N GLY A 157 12.34 -6.53 -14.78
CA GLY A 157 12.41 -5.51 -13.76
C GLY A 157 11.16 -4.64 -13.63
N ARG A 158 9.99 -5.10 -14.11
CA ARG A 158 8.72 -4.44 -13.84
C ARG A 158 8.14 -4.86 -12.50
N MET A 159 7.54 -3.89 -11.82
CA MET A 159 6.67 -4.17 -10.66
C MET A 159 5.30 -4.60 -11.18
N THR A 160 4.78 -5.69 -10.63
CA THR A 160 3.58 -6.36 -11.14
C THR A 160 2.49 -6.38 -10.08
N LEU A 161 1.28 -5.99 -10.49
CA LEU A 161 0.07 -6.18 -9.71
C LEU A 161 -0.86 -7.07 -10.53
N MET A 162 -1.40 -8.13 -9.91
CA MET A 162 -2.35 -9.04 -10.53
C MET A 162 -3.70 -8.93 -9.82
N CYS A 163 -4.78 -8.84 -10.59
CA CYS A 163 -6.13 -8.88 -10.08
C CYS A 163 -6.89 -10.02 -10.76
N GLY A 164 -7.51 -10.89 -9.96
CA GLY A 164 -8.22 -12.07 -10.46
C GLY A 164 -9.21 -12.61 -9.42
N ASP A 165 -10.17 -13.41 -9.87
CA ASP A 165 -11.22 -14.00 -9.05
C ASP A 165 -11.21 -15.54 -9.06
N GLY A 166 -10.63 -16.14 -10.11
CA GLY A 166 -10.68 -17.57 -10.34
C GLY A 166 -9.56 -18.37 -9.67
N THR A 167 -9.82 -19.67 -9.50
CA THR A 167 -8.81 -20.68 -9.12
C THR A 167 -7.64 -20.71 -10.12
N ASN A 168 -7.93 -20.44 -11.39
CA ASN A 168 -6.96 -20.37 -12.48
C ASN A 168 -5.94 -19.22 -12.33
N ASP A 169 -6.20 -18.25 -11.46
CA ASP A 169 -5.33 -17.09 -11.24
C ASP A 169 -4.45 -17.23 -9.99
N VAL A 170 -4.62 -18.29 -9.19
CA VAL A 170 -3.92 -18.51 -7.91
C VAL A 170 -2.40 -18.41 -8.06
N GLY A 171 -1.85 -19.08 -9.07
CA GLY A 171 -0.43 -19.05 -9.39
C GLY A 171 0.08 -17.64 -9.70
N ALA A 172 -0.62 -16.95 -10.59
CA ALA A 172 -0.30 -15.59 -10.99
C ALA A 172 -0.42 -14.60 -9.81
N LEU A 173 -1.49 -14.70 -9.02
CA LEU A 173 -1.71 -13.89 -7.81
C LEU A 173 -0.56 -14.04 -6.82
N LYS A 174 -0.05 -15.27 -6.63
CA LYS A 174 1.09 -15.56 -5.76
C LYS A 174 2.41 -15.04 -6.32
N GLN A 175 2.56 -15.07 -7.65
CA GLN A 175 3.80 -14.65 -8.30
C GLN A 175 3.92 -13.13 -8.45
N ALA A 176 2.80 -12.40 -8.51
CA ALA A 176 2.77 -10.94 -8.55
C ALA A 176 3.46 -10.34 -7.30
N HIS A 177 4.01 -9.12 -7.43
CA HIS A 177 4.48 -8.40 -6.24
C HIS A 177 3.31 -8.02 -5.32
N VAL A 178 2.16 -7.71 -5.92
CA VAL A 178 0.91 -7.45 -5.23
C VAL A 178 -0.20 -8.21 -5.94
N GLY A 179 -0.80 -9.21 -5.27
CA GLY A 179 -2.02 -9.85 -5.74
C GLY A 179 -3.24 -9.16 -5.14
N VAL A 180 -4.35 -9.10 -5.88
CA VAL A 180 -5.67 -8.68 -5.41
C VAL A 180 -6.73 -9.69 -5.86
N ALA A 181 -7.30 -10.43 -4.92
CA ALA A 181 -8.40 -11.36 -5.18
C ALA A 181 -9.75 -10.62 -5.16
N LEU A 182 -10.61 -10.83 -6.16
CA LEU A 182 -11.97 -10.28 -6.18
C LEU A 182 -12.98 -11.33 -5.72
N LEU A 183 -13.81 -10.98 -4.74
CA LEU A 183 -14.92 -11.82 -4.32
C LEU A 183 -16.22 -11.38 -5.01
N ASN A 184 -17.03 -12.35 -5.41
CA ASN A 184 -18.32 -12.12 -6.07
C ASN A 184 -19.44 -11.79 -5.06
N ALA A 185 -19.23 -10.80 -4.19
CA ALA A 185 -20.32 -10.23 -3.42
C ALA A 185 -20.85 -8.99 -4.14
N MET A 186 -22.16 -8.97 -4.41
CA MET A 186 -22.82 -7.79 -4.92
C MET A 186 -22.75 -6.68 -3.85
N PRO A 187 -22.36 -5.44 -4.21
CA PRO A 187 -22.50 -4.32 -3.29
C PRO A 187 -23.98 -4.15 -2.94
N PRO A 188 -24.33 -3.79 -1.69
CA PRO A 188 -25.71 -3.56 -1.32
C PRO A 188 -26.28 -2.44 -2.21
N THR A 189 -27.37 -2.73 -2.91
CA THR A 189 -28.13 -1.73 -3.66
C THR A 189 -28.53 -0.61 -2.71
N GLN A 190 -28.03 0.60 -2.95
CA GLN A 190 -28.54 1.80 -2.29
C GLN A 190 -29.97 2.02 -2.80
N THR A 191 -30.96 1.48 -2.09
CA THR A 191 -32.35 1.89 -2.26
C THR A 191 -32.47 3.32 -1.74
N GLY A 192 -32.84 4.24 -2.63
CA GLY A 192 -33.12 5.62 -2.30
C GLY A 192 -34.21 5.69 -1.22
N GLY A 193 -33.86 6.32 -0.09
CA GLY A 193 -34.74 6.51 1.05
C GLY A 193 -34.02 7.31 2.13
N SER A 194 -34.05 8.63 1.97
CA SER A 194 -33.95 9.68 3.00
C SER A 194 -33.40 9.33 4.38
N SER A 195 -32.27 9.98 4.72
CA SER A 195 -31.97 10.69 5.96
C SER A 195 -32.15 10.00 7.33
N SER A 196 -31.14 10.28 8.18
CA SER A 196 -31.07 10.13 9.64
C SER A 196 -30.88 8.72 10.18
N GLU A 197 -29.61 8.33 10.37
CA GLU A 197 -29.09 7.93 11.69
C GLU A 197 -27.55 7.80 11.64
N ALA A 198 -26.89 8.93 11.84
CA ALA A 198 -25.47 8.97 12.21
C ALA A 198 -25.20 10.26 13.00
N SER A 199 -25.73 10.34 14.22
CA SER A 199 -25.24 11.27 15.26
C SER A 199 -26.02 11.08 16.57
N LYS A 200 -25.34 10.59 17.60
CA LYS A 200 -25.40 11.01 19.03
C LYS A 200 -24.69 9.94 19.85
N ASP A 201 -23.40 10.13 20.11
CA ASP A 201 -22.78 10.93 21.18
C ASP A 201 -22.67 10.20 22.52
N GLU A 202 -21.46 10.35 23.06
CA GLU A 202 -20.99 10.02 24.39
C GLU A 202 -21.91 10.53 25.50
N THR A 203 -21.98 9.84 26.65
CA THR A 203 -21.33 10.29 27.90
C THR A 203 -21.61 9.37 29.09
N SER A 204 -20.56 9.21 29.89
CA SER A 204 -20.50 8.93 31.34
C SER A 204 -21.81 8.83 32.14
N LYS A 205 -21.90 7.85 33.06
CA LYS A 205 -21.90 8.09 34.52
C LYS A 205 -21.98 6.82 35.36
N SER A 206 -21.44 6.97 36.56
CA SER A 206 -21.22 6.02 37.63
C SER A 206 -22.30 6.11 38.74
N VAL A 207 -22.34 5.08 39.60
CA VAL A 207 -22.71 5.08 41.05
C VAL A 207 -24.15 4.69 41.51
N LYS A 208 -24.17 3.64 42.38
CA LYS A 208 -25.10 3.21 43.49
C LYS A 208 -26.46 2.56 43.10
N SER A 209 -27.01 1.54 43.79
CA SER A 209 -26.96 1.19 45.24
C SER A 209 -27.38 -0.27 45.60
N LYS A 210 -26.74 -0.77 46.68
CA LYS A 210 -26.98 -1.86 47.68
C LYS A 210 -28.30 -2.69 47.75
N LYS A 211 -28.15 -4.05 47.69
CA LYS A 211 -28.36 -5.16 48.70
C LYS A 211 -29.61 -5.22 49.63
N PRO A 212 -30.09 -6.43 50.07
CA PRO A 212 -29.34 -7.32 51.00
C PRO A 212 -29.37 -8.86 50.74
N LYS A 213 -28.64 -9.56 51.62
CA LYS A 213 -28.09 -10.94 51.72
C LYS A 213 -29.00 -11.85 52.62
N PRO A 214 -28.79 -13.19 52.79
CA PRO A 214 -27.70 -13.77 53.62
C PRO A 214 -27.12 -15.14 53.14
N ALA A 215 -25.79 -15.36 53.25
CA ALA A 215 -25.06 -16.21 54.23
C ALA A 215 -24.69 -17.57 53.58
N THR A 216 -23.53 -18.21 53.73
CA THR A 216 -22.46 -18.26 54.74
C THR A 216 -21.23 -18.91 54.02
N GLU A 217 -19.99 -18.38 54.15
CA GLU A 217 -18.83 -19.04 54.82
C GLU A 217 -18.29 -20.33 54.12
N THR A 218 -17.01 -20.62 53.86
CA THR A 218 -15.71 -20.09 54.32
C THR A 218 -14.55 -20.76 53.54
N THR A 219 -13.46 -20.00 53.29
CA THR A 219 -12.00 -20.36 53.27
C THR A 219 -11.42 -21.46 52.35
N LYS A 220 -10.47 -21.09 51.45
CA LYS A 220 -8.97 -21.24 51.50
C LYS A 220 -8.49 -22.69 51.31
N ALA A 221 -7.37 -23.07 50.71
CA ALA A 221 -6.22 -22.47 49.99
C ALA A 221 -5.33 -23.69 49.60
N LEU A 222 -4.80 -23.74 48.36
CA LEU A 222 -3.36 -23.80 48.00
C LEU A 222 -2.56 -25.11 48.23
N SER A 223 -1.76 -25.45 47.20
CA SER A 223 -0.49 -26.24 47.18
C SER A 223 -0.60 -27.77 47.29
N LEU A 224 0.30 -28.64 46.80
CA LEU A 224 1.35 -28.73 45.76
C LEU A 224 1.95 -30.16 45.91
N ASN A 225 2.42 -30.75 44.82
CA ASN A 225 3.46 -31.80 44.69
C ASN A 225 3.23 -33.29 45.05
N GLY A 226 3.89 -34.13 44.23
CA GLY A 226 4.27 -35.53 44.47
C GLY A 226 3.88 -36.49 43.34
N GLU A 227 4.58 -36.55 42.20
CA GLU A 227 5.69 -37.48 41.87
C GLU A 227 5.25 -38.63 40.91
N GLY A 228 6.13 -38.98 39.96
CA GLY A 228 5.90 -39.90 38.82
C GLY A 228 5.96 -41.40 39.17
N PRO A 229 6.30 -42.35 38.24
CA PRO A 229 7.00 -42.16 36.97
C PRO A 229 6.51 -42.97 35.73
N SER A 230 6.89 -42.45 34.57
CA SER A 230 7.40 -43.06 33.33
C SER A 230 6.97 -44.46 32.79
N LYS A 231 6.68 -44.40 31.48
CA LYS A 231 7.15 -45.27 30.37
C LYS A 231 6.33 -46.50 29.95
N GLY A 232 5.85 -46.40 28.70
CA GLY A 232 6.10 -47.44 27.69
C GLY A 232 4.86 -47.92 26.94
N ARG A 233 4.57 -47.34 25.76
CA ARG A 233 3.83 -48.08 24.73
C ARG A 233 4.22 -47.61 23.33
N SER A 234 4.82 -48.52 22.58
CA SER A 234 5.01 -48.46 21.12
C SER A 234 4.13 -49.53 20.46
N ALA A 235 3.84 -49.28 19.18
CA ALA A 235 3.28 -50.18 18.15
C ALA A 235 1.79 -50.55 18.31
N SER A 236 0.85 -50.09 17.46
CA SER A 236 0.66 -50.14 15.99
C SER A 236 -0.29 -51.28 15.55
N LYS A 237 -1.08 -50.98 14.51
CA LYS A 237 -2.04 -51.83 13.76
C LYS A 237 -3.37 -52.11 14.46
N SER A 238 -4.53 -52.22 13.79
CA SER A 238 -4.94 -52.10 12.39
C SER A 238 -6.47 -52.13 12.37
N GLU A 239 -7.06 -51.59 11.31
CA GLU A 239 -8.50 -51.52 11.03
C GLU A 239 -9.21 -52.88 11.04
N SER A 240 -10.45 -52.90 11.54
CA SER A 240 -11.52 -53.72 10.97
C SER A 240 -12.89 -53.13 11.33
N THR A 241 -13.72 -52.99 10.29
CA THR A 241 -15.10 -52.51 10.29
C THR A 241 -16.07 -53.53 10.87
N SER A 242 -16.96 -53.11 11.77
CA SER A 242 -18.27 -53.76 11.95
C SER A 242 -19.31 -52.74 12.43
N HIS A 243 -20.44 -52.70 11.72
CA HIS A 243 -21.64 -51.98 12.12
C HIS A 243 -22.27 -52.67 13.33
N SER A 244 -22.28 -52.00 14.48
CA SER A 244 -23.29 -52.22 15.52
C SER A 244 -23.74 -50.87 16.07
N ALA A 245 -25.04 -50.60 15.94
CA ALA A 245 -25.68 -49.45 16.55
C ALA A 245 -25.73 -49.69 18.07
N ALA A 246 -24.85 -49.02 18.79
CA ALA A 246 -24.86 -48.96 20.26
C ALA A 246 -24.86 -47.49 20.67
N ASN A 247 -25.86 -47.11 21.48
CA ASN A 247 -26.01 -45.79 22.11
C ASN A 247 -24.69 -45.30 22.72
N ARG A 248 -23.97 -44.46 21.98
CA ARG A 248 -22.79 -43.75 22.49
C ARG A 248 -23.27 -42.46 23.14
N HIS A 249 -23.05 -42.35 24.43
CA HIS A 249 -23.22 -41.11 25.18
C HIS A 249 -22.29 -40.06 24.55
N LEU A 250 -22.87 -39.07 23.86
CA LEU A 250 -22.12 -38.02 23.16
C LEU A 250 -21.22 -37.30 24.15
N THR A 251 -19.96 -37.12 23.79
CA THR A 251 -19.02 -36.32 24.59
C THR A 251 -19.44 -34.85 24.56
N ALA A 252 -19.12 -34.08 25.61
CA ALA A 252 -19.51 -32.66 25.71
C ALA A 252 -19.09 -31.84 24.47
N ALA A 253 -17.94 -32.17 23.87
CA ALA A 253 -17.44 -31.55 22.64
C ALA A 253 -18.32 -31.85 21.40
N GLU A 254 -18.90 -33.05 21.30
CA GLU A 254 -19.80 -33.43 20.21
C GLU A 254 -21.17 -32.77 20.37
N MET A 255 -21.68 -32.67 21.60
CA MET A 255 -22.89 -31.89 21.91
C MET A 255 -22.69 -30.40 21.59
N GLN A 256 -21.50 -29.85 21.85
CA GLN A 256 -21.18 -28.47 21.55
C GLN A 256 -21.04 -28.22 20.04
N ARG A 257 -20.47 -29.17 19.29
CA ARG A 257 -20.48 -29.15 17.82
C ARG A 257 -21.87 -29.28 17.23
N GLN A 258 -22.73 -30.15 17.78
CA GLN A 258 -24.11 -30.27 17.34
C GLN A 258 -24.92 -29.01 17.66
N LYS A 259 -24.73 -28.41 18.84
CA LYS A 259 -25.36 -27.11 19.18
C LYS A 259 -24.89 -26.00 18.26
N LEU A 260 -23.59 -25.93 17.95
CA LEU A 260 -23.05 -24.94 17.02
C LEU A 260 -23.59 -25.14 15.60
N LYS A 261 -23.74 -26.40 15.17
CA LYS A 261 -24.33 -26.74 13.88
C LYS A 261 -25.82 -26.39 13.82
N LYS A 262 -26.59 -26.70 14.87
CA LYS A 262 -28.00 -26.30 14.99
C LYS A 262 -28.18 -24.79 15.01
N LEU A 263 -27.32 -24.07 15.74
CA LEU A 263 -27.31 -22.60 15.74
C LEU A 263 -26.96 -22.03 14.36
N MET A 264 -26.04 -22.65 13.62
CA MET A 264 -25.72 -22.27 12.25
C MET A 264 -26.88 -22.54 11.29
N ASP A 265 -27.59 -23.66 11.46
CA ASP A 265 -28.75 -24.02 10.64
C ASP A 265 -29.97 -23.14 10.97
N GLU A 266 -30.23 -22.81 12.25
CA GLU A 266 -31.28 -21.86 12.68
C GLU A 266 -31.00 -20.42 12.19
N LEU A 267 -29.73 -19.97 12.21
CA LEU A 267 -29.33 -18.69 11.60
C LEU A 267 -29.50 -18.66 10.07
N ASN A 268 -29.58 -19.82 9.43
CA ASN A 268 -29.75 -19.97 7.99
C ASN A 268 -31.22 -20.14 7.59
N GLU A 269 -32.07 -20.66 8.49
CA GLU A 269 -33.52 -20.84 8.28
C GLU A 269 -34.36 -19.61 8.69
N GLU A 270 -33.90 -18.74 9.59
CA GLU A 270 -34.52 -17.42 9.86
C GLU A 270 -34.22 -16.37 8.78
N GLY A 271 -34.37 -16.79 7.52
CA GLY A 271 -34.26 -15.95 6.34
C GLY A 271 -35.43 -15.00 6.19
N ASP A 272 -35.41 -13.88 6.92
CA ASP A 272 -36.03 -12.66 6.41
C ASP A 272 -35.10 -12.07 5.34
N GLY A 273 -35.64 -11.56 4.24
CA GLY A 273 -34.96 -11.25 2.96
C GLY A 273 -33.86 -10.17 2.96
N ARG A 274 -33.06 -10.07 4.03
CA ARG A 274 -31.92 -9.17 4.26
C ARG A 274 -30.62 -9.91 4.55
N ALA A 275 -30.52 -11.20 4.25
CA ALA A 275 -29.27 -11.92 4.37
C ALA A 275 -28.26 -11.36 3.34
N VAL A 276 -27.27 -10.59 3.83
CA VAL A 276 -26.06 -10.28 3.06
C VAL A 276 -25.50 -11.62 2.60
N PRO A 277 -25.37 -11.89 1.29
CA PRO A 277 -24.92 -13.19 0.81
C PRO A 277 -23.58 -13.51 1.47
N ILE A 278 -23.53 -14.62 2.21
CA ILE A 278 -22.29 -15.09 2.86
C ILE A 278 -21.26 -15.27 1.74
N VAL A 279 -20.26 -14.38 1.74
CA VAL A 279 -19.25 -14.34 0.69
C VAL A 279 -18.36 -15.57 0.87
N LYS A 280 -18.52 -16.55 -0.03
CA LYS A 280 -17.64 -17.73 -0.05
C LYS A 280 -16.22 -17.26 -0.37
N LEU A 281 -15.30 -17.45 0.59
CA LEU A 281 -13.88 -17.28 0.35
C LEU A 281 -13.43 -18.37 -0.63
N GLY A 282 -13.00 -17.98 -1.82
CA GLY A 282 -12.45 -18.89 -2.83
C GLY A 282 -10.93 -19.03 -2.72
N ASP A 283 -10.33 -19.99 -3.43
CA ASP A 283 -8.89 -20.27 -3.38
C ASP A 283 -8.03 -19.06 -3.78
N ALA A 284 -8.51 -18.21 -4.68
CA ALA A 284 -7.87 -16.94 -5.05
C ALA A 284 -7.62 -16.03 -3.83
N SER A 285 -8.55 -15.99 -2.88
CA SER A 285 -8.43 -15.20 -1.64
C SER A 285 -7.40 -15.76 -0.65
N MET A 286 -7.09 -17.07 -0.72
CA MET A 286 -6.00 -17.66 0.06
C MET A 286 -4.63 -17.34 -0.53
N ALA A 287 -4.53 -17.20 -1.85
CA ALA A 287 -3.29 -16.96 -2.56
C ALA A 287 -2.87 -15.48 -2.58
N SER A 288 -3.82 -14.58 -2.39
CA SER A 288 -3.63 -13.14 -2.55
C SER A 288 -3.51 -12.41 -1.20
N PRO A 289 -2.54 -11.48 -1.04
CA PRO A 289 -2.41 -10.69 0.19
C PRO A 289 -3.56 -9.70 0.39
N PHE A 290 -4.25 -9.28 -0.67
CA PHE A 290 -5.40 -8.38 -0.61
C PHE A 290 -6.64 -9.08 -1.17
N THR A 291 -7.76 -8.96 -0.47
CA THR A 291 -9.04 -9.51 -0.92
C THR A 291 -10.09 -8.40 -0.96
N ALA A 292 -10.59 -8.09 -2.17
CA ALA A 292 -11.70 -7.19 -2.38
C ALA A 292 -13.01 -7.94 -2.12
N LYS A 293 -13.80 -7.44 -1.17
CA LYS A 293 -15.06 -8.08 -0.78
C LYS A 293 -16.14 -8.00 -1.85
N HIS A 294 -16.09 -6.99 -2.71
CA HIS A 294 -17.05 -6.77 -3.78
C HIS A 294 -16.46 -7.10 -5.14
N ALA A 295 -17.36 -7.40 -6.07
CA ALA A 295 -17.05 -7.64 -7.48
C ALA A 295 -16.68 -6.33 -8.21
N SER A 296 -15.70 -5.58 -7.73
CA SER A 296 -15.24 -4.30 -8.28
C SER A 296 -13.72 -4.27 -8.36
N VAL A 297 -13.18 -3.64 -9.41
CA VAL A 297 -11.73 -3.42 -9.58
C VAL A 297 -11.26 -2.11 -8.94
N ALA A 298 -12.18 -1.30 -8.41
CA ALA A 298 -11.85 -0.03 -7.74
C ALA A 298 -10.82 -0.17 -6.60
N PRO A 299 -10.84 -1.22 -5.75
CA PRO A 299 -9.86 -1.39 -4.68
C PRO A 299 -8.41 -1.41 -5.15
N THR A 300 -8.14 -1.76 -6.42
CA THR A 300 -6.79 -1.69 -6.99
C THR A 300 -6.26 -0.26 -6.98
N THR A 301 -7.09 0.74 -7.31
CA THR A 301 -6.69 2.15 -7.24
C THR A 301 -6.45 2.61 -5.81
N ASP A 302 -7.27 2.19 -4.86
CA ASP A 302 -7.12 2.52 -3.45
C ASP A 302 -5.84 1.94 -2.86
N ILE A 303 -5.52 0.68 -3.17
CA ILE A 303 -4.27 0.03 -2.76
C ILE A 303 -3.07 0.80 -3.31
N ILE A 304 -3.12 1.27 -4.56
CA ILE A 304 -2.03 2.04 -5.17
C ILE A 304 -1.92 3.44 -4.52
N ARG A 305 -3.03 4.14 -4.29
CA ARG A 305 -3.06 5.44 -3.59
C ARG A 305 -2.45 5.32 -2.20
N GLN A 306 -2.92 4.35 -1.42
CA GLN A 306 -2.43 4.09 -0.08
C GLN A 306 -0.96 3.67 -0.10
N GLY A 307 -0.54 2.80 -1.02
CA GLY A 307 0.84 2.38 -1.16
C GLY A 307 1.80 3.54 -1.46
N ARG A 308 1.39 4.48 -2.34
CA ARG A 308 2.18 5.68 -2.64
C ARG A 308 2.27 6.61 -1.43
N SER A 309 1.14 6.84 -0.75
CA SER A 309 1.08 7.65 0.47
C SER A 309 1.99 7.09 1.57
N THR A 310 1.87 5.79 1.86
CA THR A 310 2.70 5.10 2.85
C THR A 310 4.17 5.19 2.49
N LEU A 311 4.56 4.94 1.24
CA LEU A 311 5.96 5.01 0.81
C LEU A 311 6.55 6.42 1.00
N VAL A 312 5.82 7.46 0.62
CA VAL A 312 6.22 8.86 0.84
C VAL A 312 6.34 9.14 2.34
N THR A 313 5.37 8.68 3.13
CA THR A 313 5.35 8.86 4.57
C THR A 313 6.52 8.17 5.27
N THR A 314 6.88 6.97 4.84
CA THR A 314 8.07 6.26 5.33
C THR A 314 9.35 7.01 4.96
N LEU A 315 9.49 7.50 3.73
CA LEU A 315 10.67 8.25 3.30
C LEU A 315 10.85 9.57 4.08
N GLN A 316 9.78 10.34 4.28
CA GLN A 316 9.85 11.56 5.08
C GLN A 316 10.20 11.26 6.55
N MET A 317 9.64 10.19 7.13
CA MET A 317 9.99 9.77 8.49
C MET A 317 11.47 9.40 8.62
N PHE A 318 12.04 8.68 7.64
CA PHE A 318 13.48 8.39 7.63
C PHE A 318 14.32 9.66 7.50
N LYS A 319 13.93 10.62 6.66
CA LYS A 319 14.64 11.90 6.54
C LYS A 319 14.64 12.67 7.87
N ILE A 320 13.47 12.79 8.49
CA ILE A 320 13.30 13.49 9.77
C ILE A 320 14.12 12.81 10.87
N LEU A 321 14.05 11.47 10.96
CA LEU A 321 14.82 10.72 11.95
C LEU A 321 16.33 10.88 11.74
N GLY A 322 16.81 10.83 10.51
CA GLY A 322 18.21 11.05 10.17
C GLY A 322 18.69 12.45 10.57
N LEU A 323 17.92 13.49 10.26
CA LEU A 323 18.25 14.87 10.63
C LEU A 323 18.25 15.10 12.13
N ASN A 324 17.23 14.59 12.83
CA ASN A 324 17.15 14.70 14.29
C ASN A 324 18.32 13.95 14.97
N CYS A 325 18.68 12.76 14.47
CA CYS A 325 19.80 11.99 14.98
C CYS A 325 21.12 12.75 14.83
N LEU A 326 21.39 13.30 13.64
CA LEU A 326 22.62 14.06 13.38
C LEU A 326 22.70 15.35 14.20
N ALA A 327 21.57 16.08 14.34
CA ALA A 327 21.51 17.28 15.19
C ALA A 327 21.76 16.94 16.67
N THR A 328 21.10 15.90 17.18
CA THR A 328 21.23 15.42 18.56
C THR A 328 22.66 14.91 18.83
N ALA A 329 23.26 14.17 17.89
CA ALA A 329 24.62 13.67 18.02
C ALA A 329 25.63 14.81 18.19
N TYR A 330 25.46 15.93 17.47
CA TYR A 330 26.32 17.10 17.64
C TYR A 330 26.17 17.73 19.03
N VAL A 331 24.92 17.90 19.50
CA VAL A 331 24.64 18.43 20.84
C VAL A 331 25.26 17.56 21.94
N LEU A 332 25.09 16.23 21.86
CA LEU A 332 25.62 15.31 22.88
C LEU A 332 27.13 15.09 22.79
N SER A 333 27.78 15.36 21.66
CA SER A 333 29.22 15.13 21.51
C SER A 333 30.02 16.40 21.75
N VAL A 334 29.80 17.44 20.96
CA VAL A 334 30.62 18.66 21.00
C VAL A 334 30.17 19.55 22.13
N MET A 335 28.87 19.83 22.22
CA MET A 335 28.37 20.78 23.21
C MET A 335 28.41 20.21 24.63
N TYR A 336 28.36 18.88 24.78
CA TYR A 336 28.62 18.24 26.07
C TYR A 336 30.04 18.50 26.59
N LEU A 337 31.05 18.50 25.71
CA LEU A 337 32.43 18.84 26.08
C LEU A 337 32.57 20.30 26.50
N ASP A 338 31.73 21.18 25.95
CA ASP A 338 31.64 22.59 26.33
C ASP A 338 30.77 22.80 27.61
N GLY A 339 30.40 21.71 28.31
CA GLY A 339 29.62 21.77 29.55
C GLY A 339 28.13 22.08 29.36
N VAL A 340 27.64 22.04 28.11
CA VAL A 340 26.22 22.29 27.79
C VAL A 340 25.42 21.02 28.02
N LYS A 341 24.45 21.08 28.93
CA LYS A 341 23.54 19.97 29.26
C LYS A 341 22.09 20.43 29.10
N LEU A 342 21.22 19.55 28.61
CA LEU A 342 19.77 19.78 28.58
C LEU A 342 19.15 19.25 29.87
N GLY A 343 18.19 19.98 30.44
CA GLY A 343 17.48 19.52 31.64
C GLY A 343 16.46 18.42 31.36
N ASP A 344 16.13 17.59 32.35
CA ASP A 344 15.18 16.47 32.19
C ASP A 344 13.79 16.90 31.71
N VAL A 345 13.28 18.03 32.23
CA VAL A 345 11.98 18.60 31.84
C VAL A 345 12.01 19.06 30.38
N GLN A 346 13.12 19.70 29.98
CA GLN A 346 13.32 20.18 28.61
C GLN A 346 13.35 19.00 27.61
N ALA A 347 14.09 17.94 27.96
CA ALA A 347 14.16 16.71 27.17
C ALA A 347 12.79 16.00 27.07
N THR A 348 12.04 15.93 28.19
CA THR A 348 10.70 15.33 28.22
C THR A 348 9.74 16.06 27.29
N ILE A 349 9.72 17.39 27.32
CA ILE A 349 8.85 18.21 26.47
C ILE A 349 9.22 18.03 25.00
N SER A 350 10.51 18.10 24.67
CA SER A 350 11.00 17.84 23.31
C SER A 350 10.57 16.44 22.82
N GLY A 351 10.73 15.41 23.66
CA GLY A 351 10.32 14.05 23.35
C GLY A 351 8.82 13.92 23.08
N VAL A 352 7.97 14.52 23.90
CA VAL A 352 6.50 14.52 23.72
C VAL A 352 6.10 15.23 22.42
N PHE A 353 6.69 16.39 22.12
CA PHE A 353 6.45 17.09 20.85
C PHE A 353 6.88 16.24 19.64
N THR A 354 8.04 15.61 19.72
CA THR A 354 8.55 14.70 18.68
C THR A 354 7.58 13.56 18.41
N ALA A 355 7.12 12.91 19.48
CA ALA A 355 6.20 11.79 19.39
C ALA A 355 4.85 12.20 18.78
N ALA A 356 4.31 13.35 19.19
CA ALA A 356 3.08 13.90 18.65
C ALA A 356 3.19 14.18 17.14
N PHE A 357 4.29 14.80 16.69
CA PHE A 357 4.50 15.06 15.27
C PHE A 357 4.61 13.79 14.43
N PHE A 358 5.32 12.77 14.91
CA PHE A 358 5.39 11.49 14.20
C PHE A 358 4.03 10.80 14.09
N LEU A 359 3.19 10.90 15.13
CA LEU A 359 1.82 10.36 15.11
C LEU A 359 0.96 11.08 14.07
N PHE A 360 0.99 12.41 14.02
CA PHE A 360 0.17 13.16 13.06
C PHE A 360 0.66 13.02 11.61
N ILE A 361 1.96 12.80 11.41
CA ILE A 361 2.52 12.52 10.08
C ILE A 361 2.16 11.12 9.60
N SER A 362 2.14 10.12 10.48
CA SER A 362 1.74 8.76 10.08
C SER A 362 0.26 8.66 9.70
N HIS A 363 -0.57 9.58 10.18
CA HIS A 363 -1.99 9.72 9.84
C HIS A 363 -2.25 10.60 8.58
N ALA A 364 -1.22 10.95 7.81
CA ALA A 364 -1.39 11.70 6.57
C ALA A 364 -2.27 10.91 5.57
N ARG A 365 -3.33 11.54 5.07
CA ARG A 365 -4.28 10.89 4.16
C ARG A 365 -3.81 10.96 2.70
N PRO A 366 -4.01 9.90 1.90
CA PRO A 366 -3.77 9.94 0.46
C PRO A 366 -4.77 10.88 -0.24
N LEU A 367 -4.37 11.40 -1.40
CA LEU A 367 -5.27 12.10 -2.29
C LEU A 367 -6.21 11.12 -3.03
N PRO A 368 -7.45 11.53 -3.35
CA PRO A 368 -8.42 10.67 -4.05
C PRO A 368 -8.06 10.45 -5.53
N THR A 369 -7.21 11.29 -6.11
CA THR A 369 -6.81 11.21 -7.53
C THR A 369 -5.41 10.65 -7.66
N LEU A 370 -5.20 9.70 -8.57
CA LEU A 370 -3.87 9.20 -8.89
C LEU A 370 -3.10 10.17 -9.81
N SER A 371 -1.90 10.56 -9.39
CA SER A 371 -0.99 11.40 -10.20
C SER A 371 -0.08 10.56 -11.10
N ALA A 372 0.37 11.13 -12.23
CA ALA A 372 1.36 10.48 -13.09
C ALA A 372 2.76 10.39 -12.44
N ALA A 373 3.03 11.24 -11.45
CA ALA A 373 4.27 11.24 -10.69
C ALA A 373 4.40 9.97 -9.83
N ARG A 374 5.64 9.53 -9.60
CA ARG A 374 5.93 8.37 -8.73
C ARG A 374 6.85 8.79 -7.58
N PRO A 375 6.65 8.24 -6.37
CA PRO A 375 7.57 8.44 -5.26
C PRO A 375 8.91 7.74 -5.52
N HIS A 376 9.97 8.19 -4.83
CA HIS A 376 11.26 7.51 -4.91
C HIS A 376 11.18 6.10 -4.31
N PRO A 377 11.84 5.10 -4.90
CA PRO A 377 11.70 3.70 -4.47
C PRO A 377 12.58 3.33 -3.27
N HIS A 378 13.65 4.08 -3.00
CA HIS A 378 14.67 3.74 -2.01
C HIS A 378 15.11 4.94 -1.18
N VAL A 379 15.43 4.69 0.09
CA VAL A 379 15.99 5.68 1.02
C VAL A 379 17.38 6.12 0.55
N PHE A 380 18.21 5.18 0.07
CA PHE A 380 19.55 5.45 -0.44
C PHE A 380 19.52 5.88 -1.91
N CYS A 381 18.89 7.02 -2.19
CA CYS A 381 18.99 7.68 -3.48
C CYS A 381 19.70 9.02 -3.33
N SER A 382 20.35 9.49 -4.40
CA SER A 382 21.11 10.76 -4.39
C SER A 382 20.27 11.94 -3.90
N TYR A 383 18.97 11.96 -4.24
CA TYR A 383 18.03 12.96 -3.75
C TYR A 383 17.95 12.99 -2.21
N VAL A 384 17.65 11.86 -1.56
CA VAL A 384 17.49 11.79 -0.10
C VAL A 384 18.81 12.08 0.60
N LEU A 385 19.94 11.57 0.10
CA LEU A 385 21.26 11.81 0.69
C LEU A 385 21.68 13.28 0.61
N LEU A 386 21.52 13.93 -0.55
CA LEU A 386 21.83 15.36 -0.71
C LEU A 386 20.88 16.25 0.10
N SER A 387 19.62 15.85 0.24
CA SER A 387 18.63 16.51 1.09
C SER A 387 19.07 16.47 2.55
N LEU A 388 19.39 15.28 3.05
CA LEU A 388 19.89 15.07 4.42
C LEU A 388 21.16 15.86 4.71
N LEU A 389 22.19 15.75 3.86
CA LEU A 389 23.48 16.40 4.08
C LEU A 389 23.38 17.93 4.03
N GLY A 390 22.62 18.48 3.07
CA GLY A 390 22.47 19.93 2.94
C GLY A 390 21.64 20.54 4.08
N GLN A 391 20.53 19.90 4.47
CA GLN A 391 19.75 20.36 5.63
C GLN A 391 20.56 20.23 6.92
N PHE A 392 21.30 19.13 7.11
CA PHE A 392 22.19 18.97 8.26
C PHE A 392 23.25 20.06 8.33
N ALA A 393 23.91 20.41 7.22
CA ALA A 393 24.89 21.49 7.19
C ALA A 393 24.28 22.86 7.59
N LEU A 394 23.07 23.16 7.12
CA LEU A 394 22.35 24.37 7.49
C LEU A 394 21.94 24.38 8.97
N HIS A 395 21.46 23.26 9.50
CA HIS A 395 21.13 23.11 10.92
C HIS A 395 22.36 23.27 11.81
N LEU A 396 23.47 22.64 11.42
CA LEU A 396 24.74 22.72 12.14
C LEU A 396 25.30 24.14 12.12
N PHE A 397 25.26 24.82 10.97
CA PHE A 397 25.67 26.21 10.86
C PHE A 397 24.83 27.13 11.76
N PHE A 398 23.50 26.94 11.78
CA PHE A 398 22.60 27.70 12.64
C PHE A 398 22.88 27.45 14.13
N LEU A 399 23.09 26.19 14.52
CA LEU A 399 23.41 25.81 15.89
C LEU A 399 24.74 26.42 16.35
N ILE A 400 25.82 26.21 15.60
CA ILE A 400 27.15 26.76 15.93
C ILE A 400 27.12 28.28 16.01
N SER A 401 26.49 28.95 15.05
CA SER A 401 26.43 30.42 15.03
C SER A 401 25.65 30.97 16.21
N SER A 402 24.56 30.30 16.60
CA SER A 402 23.72 30.70 17.74
C SER A 402 24.43 30.52 19.07
N VAL A 403 25.13 29.39 19.26
CA VAL A 403 25.92 29.10 20.47
C VAL A 403 27.09 30.09 20.60
N LYS A 404 27.88 30.30 19.53
CA LYS A 404 28.98 31.26 19.52
C LYS A 404 28.55 32.71 19.77
N GLU A 405 27.36 33.08 19.33
CA GLU A 405 26.82 34.40 19.62
C GLU A 405 26.36 34.50 21.09
N ALA A 406 25.84 33.43 21.68
CA ALA A 406 25.46 33.37 23.08
C ALA A 406 26.68 33.40 24.03
N GLU A 407 27.76 32.70 23.68
CA GLU A 407 29.04 32.69 24.42
C GLU A 407 29.60 34.10 24.64
N LYS A 408 29.45 35.01 23.66
CA LYS A 408 29.90 36.42 23.79
C LYS A 408 29.26 37.18 24.95
N TYR A 409 28.10 36.72 25.42
CA TYR A 409 27.37 37.33 26.53
C TYR A 409 27.59 36.59 27.86
N MET A 410 28.34 35.48 27.87
CA MET A 410 28.75 34.79 29.09
C MET A 410 30.19 35.15 29.49
N PRO A 411 30.49 35.28 30.79
CA PRO A 411 31.87 35.33 31.27
C PRO A 411 32.57 33.98 31.01
N ASP A 412 33.90 34.02 30.81
CA ASP A 412 34.73 32.81 30.68
C ASP A 412 34.77 32.03 32.00
N GLU A 413 33.74 31.21 32.26
CA GLU A 413 33.70 30.26 33.37
C GLU A 413 34.09 28.87 32.84
N CYS A 414 35.06 28.23 33.48
CA CYS A 414 35.40 26.83 33.21
C CYS A 414 34.27 25.93 33.70
N ILE A 415 33.38 25.51 32.81
CA ILE A 415 32.33 24.54 33.12
C ILE A 415 32.96 23.14 33.05
N GLU A 416 33.03 22.45 34.19
CA GLU A 416 33.45 21.04 34.20
C GLU A 416 32.34 20.16 33.59
N PRO A 417 32.62 19.33 32.56
CA PRO A 417 31.61 18.51 31.89
C PRO A 417 30.87 17.53 32.81
N ASP A 418 31.45 17.14 33.94
CA ASP A 418 30.86 16.17 34.88
C ASP A 418 30.07 16.82 36.03
N SER A 419 29.94 18.16 36.05
CA SER A 419 29.16 18.88 37.06
C SER A 419 27.64 18.77 36.86
N ASP A 420 26.86 18.99 37.92
CA ASP A 420 25.39 18.99 37.88
C ASP A 420 24.85 20.08 36.95
N PHE A 421 23.65 19.86 36.36
CA PHE A 421 23.03 20.82 35.45
C PHE A 421 22.82 22.19 36.12
N HIS A 422 23.49 23.22 35.61
CA HIS A 422 23.26 24.61 35.99
C HIS A 422 22.62 25.40 34.82
N PRO A 423 21.53 26.15 35.06
CA PRO A 423 20.96 27.02 34.05
C PRO A 423 21.97 28.08 33.62
N ASN A 424 22.26 28.15 32.32
CA ASN A 424 23.11 29.18 31.74
C ASN A 424 22.52 29.66 30.40
N LEU A 425 23.07 30.75 29.86
CA LEU A 425 22.56 31.36 28.63
C LEU A 425 22.76 30.41 27.43
N VAL A 426 23.90 29.72 27.36
CA VAL A 426 24.21 28.77 26.28
C VAL A 426 23.24 27.58 26.28
N ASN A 427 22.91 27.00 27.43
CA ASN A 427 21.92 25.93 27.62
C ASN A 427 20.54 26.38 27.12
N THR A 428 20.15 27.61 27.46
CA THR A 428 18.88 28.21 27.03
C THR A 428 18.82 28.36 25.51
N VAL A 429 19.86 28.94 24.90
CA VAL A 429 19.95 29.13 23.45
C VAL A 429 20.01 27.79 22.73
N SER A 430 20.78 26.84 23.25
CA SER A 430 20.92 25.48 22.70
C SER A 430 19.59 24.73 22.68
N TYR A 431 18.84 24.78 23.77
CA TYR A 431 17.50 24.17 23.84
C TYR A 431 16.54 24.83 22.83
N MET A 432 16.47 26.16 22.80
CA MET A 432 15.60 26.88 21.87
C MET A 432 15.93 26.59 20.40
N VAL A 433 17.22 26.63 20.05
CA VAL A 433 17.70 26.36 18.70
C VAL A 433 17.41 24.92 18.30
N ASN A 434 17.62 23.95 19.19
CA ASN A 434 17.31 22.55 18.92
C ASN A 434 15.81 22.34 18.66
N MET A 435 14.94 22.99 19.45
CA MET A 435 13.48 22.95 19.20
C MET A 435 13.08 23.63 17.89
N MET A 436 13.70 24.76 17.52
CA MET A 436 13.47 25.43 16.24
C MET A 436 13.89 24.55 15.05
N ILE A 437 15.07 23.93 15.13
CA ILE A 437 15.56 22.97 14.14
C ILE A 437 14.60 21.80 14.00
N GLN A 438 14.09 21.29 15.11
CA GLN A 438 13.15 20.17 15.13
C GLN A 438 11.85 20.53 14.41
N VAL A 439 11.22 21.65 14.74
CA VAL A 439 9.98 22.10 14.07
C VAL A 439 10.21 22.36 12.60
N ALA A 440 11.32 23.04 12.24
CA ALA A 440 11.69 23.29 10.85
C ALA A 440 11.88 21.98 10.08
N THR A 441 12.52 20.97 10.69
CA THR A 441 12.75 19.66 10.09
C THR A 441 11.43 18.98 9.72
N PHE A 442 10.46 18.98 10.62
CA PHE A 442 9.13 18.41 10.37
C PHE A 442 8.37 19.18 9.28
N ALA A 443 8.39 20.50 9.31
CA ALA A 443 7.68 21.34 8.35
C ALA A 443 8.26 21.28 6.94
N VAL A 444 9.60 21.31 6.80
CA VAL A 444 10.30 21.31 5.51
C VAL A 444 10.21 19.94 4.83
N ASN A 445 10.34 18.85 5.59
CA ASN A 445 10.38 17.50 5.03
C ASN A 445 9.00 16.87 4.81
N TYR A 446 7.92 17.48 5.32
CA TYR A 446 6.57 17.02 5.04
C TYR A 446 6.26 17.11 3.54
N MET A 447 5.85 15.98 2.98
CA MET A 447 5.48 15.85 1.58
C MET A 447 3.96 15.74 1.44
N GLY A 448 3.34 16.80 0.90
CA GLY A 448 1.92 16.84 0.53
C GLY A 448 1.69 16.37 -0.91
N HIS A 449 1.11 17.24 -1.75
CA HIS A 449 0.89 16.94 -3.17
C HIS A 449 2.19 16.50 -3.85
N PRO A 450 2.12 15.55 -4.80
CA PRO A 450 0.92 15.00 -5.44
C PRO A 450 0.44 13.64 -4.84
N PHE A 451 0.89 13.27 -3.64
CA PHE A 451 0.60 11.95 -3.05
C PHE A 451 -0.28 12.03 -1.80
N ASN A 452 0.02 12.98 -0.93
CA ASN A 452 -0.67 13.20 0.34
C ASN A 452 -1.37 14.56 0.33
N GLN A 453 -2.29 14.73 1.27
CA GLN A 453 -2.84 16.04 1.59
C GLN A 453 -1.74 17.03 2.03
N SER A 454 -1.89 18.29 1.65
CA SER A 454 -0.98 19.37 2.08
C SER A 454 -1.09 19.63 3.58
N ILE A 455 -0.12 20.36 4.15
CA ILE A 455 -0.14 20.73 5.58
C ILE A 455 -1.48 21.37 5.97
N PRO A 456 -2.05 22.37 5.24
CA PRO A 456 -3.31 23.00 5.65
C PRO A 456 -4.53 22.07 5.56
N GLU A 457 -4.47 21.04 4.71
CA GLU A 457 -5.54 20.05 4.54
C GLU A 457 -5.49 19.00 5.66
N ASN A 458 -4.29 18.66 6.13
CA ASN A 458 -4.05 17.81 7.29
C ASN A 458 -4.23 18.61 8.59
N LYS A 459 -5.49 18.86 8.96
CA LYS A 459 -5.86 19.69 10.13
C LYS A 459 -5.13 19.30 11.43
N PRO A 460 -5.02 18.01 11.83
CA PRO A 460 -4.28 17.63 13.03
C PRO A 460 -2.82 18.08 13.00
N PHE A 461 -2.11 17.82 11.89
CA PHE A 461 -0.72 18.21 11.75
C PHE A 461 -0.55 19.73 11.65
N PHE A 462 -1.46 20.42 10.97
CA PHE A 462 -1.47 21.89 10.89
C PHE A 462 -1.59 22.54 12.26
N TYR A 463 -2.57 22.13 13.07
CA TYR A 463 -2.75 22.69 14.41
C TYR A 463 -1.60 22.35 15.34
N ALA A 464 -1.04 21.13 15.26
CA ALA A 464 0.15 20.76 16.02
C ALA A 464 1.36 21.62 15.65
N LEU A 465 1.58 21.87 14.35
CA LEU A 465 2.68 22.69 13.86
C LEU A 465 2.51 24.16 14.27
N PHE A 466 1.31 24.71 14.13
CA PHE A 466 1.01 26.09 14.54
C PHE A 466 1.14 26.26 16.06
N GLY A 467 0.62 25.30 16.83
CA GLY A 467 0.76 25.29 18.28
C GLY A 467 2.21 25.22 18.74
N ALA A 468 3.03 24.40 18.07
CA ALA A 468 4.47 24.33 18.33
C ALA A 468 5.18 25.66 18.02
N VAL A 469 4.96 26.24 16.83
CA VAL A 469 5.55 27.55 16.47
C VAL A 469 5.11 28.64 17.45
N GLY A 470 3.85 28.67 17.85
CA GLY A 470 3.33 29.59 18.86
C GLY A 470 3.98 29.39 20.23
N PHE A 471 4.04 28.16 20.72
CA PHE A 471 4.70 27.80 21.98
C PHE A 471 6.17 28.24 22.01
N PHE A 472 6.92 28.00 20.93
CA PHE A 472 8.32 28.42 20.87
C PHE A 472 8.50 29.92 20.71
N THR A 473 7.63 30.58 19.96
CA THR A 473 7.67 32.05 19.85
C THR A 473 7.41 32.69 21.21
N VAL A 474 6.51 32.12 22.02
CA VAL A 474 6.23 32.57 23.38
C VAL A 474 7.44 32.38 24.29
N ILE A 475 8.07 31.21 24.27
CA ILE A 475 9.28 30.90 25.07
C ILE A 475 10.43 31.83 24.67
N THR A 476 10.70 31.99 23.37
CA THR A 476 11.77 32.87 22.85
C THR A 476 11.49 34.35 23.11
N SER A 477 10.23 34.78 23.09
CA SER A 477 9.84 36.18 23.35
C SER A 477 9.94 36.59 24.82
N ASP A 478 10.08 35.63 25.73
CA ASP A 478 10.04 35.83 27.18
C ASP A 478 8.73 36.50 27.65
N LEU A 479 7.60 36.18 27.00
CA LEU A 479 6.29 36.80 27.28
C LEU A 479 5.70 36.31 28.62
N PHE A 480 5.97 35.06 29.00
CA PHE A 480 5.56 34.46 30.27
C PHE A 480 6.79 33.99 31.05
N ARG A 481 7.27 34.82 31.96
CA ARG A 481 8.48 34.57 32.74
C ARG A 481 8.37 33.31 33.61
N ASP A 482 7.21 33.11 34.24
CA ASP A 482 6.95 31.95 35.10
C ASP A 482 7.13 30.60 34.36
N LEU A 483 6.74 30.54 33.09
CA LEU A 483 6.90 29.35 32.26
C LEU A 483 8.38 29.10 31.93
N ASN A 484 9.11 30.17 31.60
CA ASN A 484 10.53 30.09 31.30
C ASN A 484 11.36 29.70 32.54
N ASP A 485 11.00 30.21 33.72
CA ASP A 485 11.63 29.84 34.98
C ASP A 485 11.34 28.37 35.35
N TRP A 486 10.12 27.88 35.10
CA TRP A 486 9.79 26.45 35.25
C TRP A 486 10.60 25.55 34.30
N LEU A 487 10.88 26.03 33.08
CA LEU A 487 11.77 25.37 32.11
C LEU A 487 13.26 25.58 32.41
N LYS A 488 13.61 26.30 33.48
CA LYS A 488 14.98 26.68 33.85
C LYS A 488 15.71 27.44 32.73
N LEU A 489 15.03 28.37 32.06
CA LEU A 489 15.55 29.19 30.97
C LEU A 489 16.00 30.58 31.46
N VAL A 490 17.24 30.93 31.15
CA VAL A 490 17.88 32.19 31.54
C VAL A 490 17.38 33.33 30.63
N PRO A 491 17.10 34.54 31.15
CA PRO A 491 16.65 35.67 30.31
C PRO A 491 17.71 36.02 29.26
N MET A 492 17.28 36.15 28.01
CA MET A 492 18.17 36.52 26.91
C MET A 492 18.17 38.05 26.69
N PRO A 493 19.33 38.65 26.35
CA PRO A 493 19.38 40.03 25.88
C PRO A 493 18.49 40.24 24.65
N VAL A 494 17.79 41.38 24.59
CA VAL A 494 16.84 41.70 23.50
C VAL A 494 17.51 41.63 22.12
N GLY A 495 18.77 42.03 22.02
CA GLY A 495 19.56 41.95 20.78
C GLY A 495 19.81 40.51 20.31
N LEU A 496 20.14 39.60 21.24
CA LEU A 496 20.37 38.18 20.95
C LEU A 496 19.07 37.50 20.50
N ARG A 497 17.98 37.77 21.22
CA ARG A 497 16.64 37.23 20.92
C ARG A 497 16.20 37.54 19.49
N ASN A 498 16.28 38.80 19.08
CA ASN A 498 15.86 39.22 17.74
C ASN A 498 16.76 38.59 16.66
N LYS A 499 18.08 38.50 16.90
CA LYS A 499 19.00 37.80 15.99
C LYS A 499 18.64 36.32 15.83
N LEU A 500 18.34 35.61 16.93
CA LEU A 500 17.96 34.20 16.88
C LEU A 500 16.69 33.96 16.06
N LEU A 501 15.66 34.78 16.23
CA LEU A 501 14.42 34.66 15.44
C LEU A 501 14.66 34.90 13.94
N ILE A 502 15.48 35.90 13.59
CA ILE A 502 15.85 36.18 12.20
C ILE A 502 16.65 35.01 11.62
N TRP A 503 17.65 34.51 12.35
CA TRP A 503 18.45 33.37 11.92
C TRP A 503 17.64 32.08 11.78
N ALA A 504 16.67 31.85 12.67
CA ALA A 504 15.75 30.73 12.57
C ALA A 504 14.89 30.82 11.30
N PHE A 505 14.38 32.01 10.97
CA PHE A 505 13.63 32.24 9.74
C PHE A 505 14.50 32.02 8.48
N LEU A 506 15.74 32.50 8.48
CA LEU A 506 16.69 32.28 7.38
C LEU A 506 17.07 30.81 7.23
N MET A 507 17.29 30.09 8.35
CA MET A 507 17.54 28.65 8.35
C MET A 507 16.36 27.89 7.75
N PHE A 508 15.14 28.20 8.18
CA PHE A 508 13.92 27.59 7.63
C PHE A 508 13.80 27.84 6.12
N LEU A 509 13.99 29.08 5.67
CA LEU A 509 13.93 29.43 4.25
C LEU A 509 15.03 28.73 3.42
N GLY A 510 16.23 28.61 3.98
CA GLY A 510 17.35 27.89 3.38
C GLY A 510 17.05 26.41 3.21
N CYS A 511 16.63 25.72 4.28
CA CYS A 511 16.26 24.31 4.25
C CYS A 511 15.09 24.06 3.28
N TYR A 512 14.08 24.94 3.30
CA TYR A 512 12.93 24.85 2.42
C TYR A 512 13.28 24.99 0.95
N SER A 513 14.13 25.98 0.62
CA SER A 513 14.59 26.23 -0.75
C SER A 513 15.46 25.09 -1.26
N TRP A 514 16.38 24.59 -0.41
CA TRP A 514 17.22 23.43 -0.72
C TRP A 514 16.39 22.18 -1.03
N GLU A 515 15.40 21.89 -0.19
CA GLU A 515 14.51 20.74 -0.37
C GLU A 515 13.66 20.83 -1.63
N ARG A 516 13.17 22.03 -1.97
CA ARG A 516 12.43 22.26 -3.22
C ARG A 516 13.32 22.14 -4.45
N LEU A 517 14.52 22.70 -4.40
CA LEU A 517 15.50 22.61 -5.48
C LEU A 517 15.83 21.14 -5.80
N LEU A 518 16.16 20.35 -4.78
CA LEU A 518 16.50 18.93 -4.97
C LEU A 518 15.34 18.11 -5.52
N ARG A 519 14.10 18.37 -5.08
CA ARG A 519 12.91 17.72 -5.65
C ARG A 519 12.73 18.02 -7.13
N TRP A 520 13.05 19.24 -7.55
CA TRP A 520 12.97 19.65 -8.95
C TRP A 520 14.10 19.02 -9.79
N VAL A 521 15.32 18.99 -9.27
CA VAL A 521 16.50 18.43 -9.96
C VAL A 521 16.42 16.90 -10.09
N PHE A 522 15.88 16.21 -9.08
CA PHE A 522 15.83 14.75 -9.02
C PHE A 522 14.38 14.22 -8.96
N PRO A 523 13.59 14.31 -10.05
CA PRO A 523 12.26 13.75 -10.05
C PRO A 523 12.30 12.21 -9.98
N GLY A 524 11.31 11.60 -9.32
CA GLY A 524 11.11 10.15 -9.32
C GLY A 524 10.84 9.63 -10.74
N ARG A 525 11.86 9.06 -11.40
CA ARG A 525 11.76 8.51 -12.76
C ARG A 525 11.43 7.02 -12.74
N ILE A 526 10.74 6.56 -13.78
CA ILE A 526 10.52 5.13 -14.04
C ILE A 526 11.89 4.50 -14.37
N PRO A 527 12.33 3.44 -13.67
CA PRO A 527 13.48 2.67 -14.11
C PRO A 527 13.25 2.19 -15.54
N ALA A 528 14.17 2.45 -16.46
CA ALA A 528 14.03 2.03 -17.85
C ALA A 528 14.04 0.49 -17.93
N TRP A 529 12.85 -0.12 -17.87
CA TRP A 529 12.68 -1.57 -17.92
C TRP A 529 13.22 -2.14 -19.25
N LYS A 530 13.16 -1.37 -20.35
CA LYS A 530 13.81 -1.69 -21.63
C LYS A 530 15.31 -1.99 -21.48
N LYS A 531 16.04 -1.22 -20.64
CA LYS A 531 17.46 -1.48 -20.38
C LYS A 531 17.67 -2.81 -19.64
N ARG A 532 16.84 -3.09 -18.63
CA ARG A 532 16.88 -4.36 -17.89
C ARG A 532 16.48 -5.55 -18.75
N GLN A 533 15.48 -5.40 -19.62
CA GLN A 533 15.10 -6.39 -20.61
C GLN A 533 16.27 -6.75 -21.52
N ARG A 534 16.94 -5.77 -22.13
CA ARG A 534 18.11 -6.01 -22.99
C ARG A 534 19.23 -6.74 -22.26
N MET A 535 19.50 -6.38 -21.01
CA MET A 535 20.49 -7.09 -20.17
C MET A 535 20.06 -8.53 -19.84
N ALA A 536 18.79 -8.74 -19.50
CA ALA A 536 18.25 -10.06 -19.19
C ALA A 536 18.26 -10.98 -20.42
N ALA A 537 17.86 -10.46 -21.58
CA ALA A 537 17.90 -11.18 -22.86
C ALA A 537 19.34 -11.54 -23.25
N ALA A 538 20.28 -10.59 -23.17
CA ALA A 538 21.69 -10.84 -23.45
C ALA A 538 22.32 -11.88 -22.49
N ASN A 539 21.92 -11.87 -21.22
CA ASN A 539 22.37 -12.88 -20.24
C ASN A 539 21.79 -14.26 -20.52
N LEU A 540 20.59 -14.36 -21.09
CA LEU A 540 20.00 -15.63 -21.49
C LEU A 540 20.71 -16.19 -22.72
N GLU A 541 20.98 -15.37 -23.73
CA GLU A 541 21.75 -15.77 -24.92
C GLU A 541 23.14 -16.30 -24.53
N LYS A 542 23.83 -15.62 -23.60
CA LYS A 542 25.13 -16.07 -23.05
C LYS A 542 25.10 -17.38 -22.27
N LYS A 543 23.93 -17.84 -21.80
CA LYS A 543 23.79 -19.13 -21.10
C LYS A 543 23.49 -20.28 -22.06
N LEU A 544 23.05 -19.96 -23.29
CA LEU A 544 22.72 -20.92 -24.34
C LEU A 544 23.90 -21.18 -25.29
N LEU A 545 24.82 -20.23 -25.38
CA LEU A 545 26.17 -20.37 -25.95
C LEU A 545 27.12 -20.97 -24.89
#